data_AF-A0A934I325-F1
#
_entry.id   AF-A0A934I325-F1
#
_cell.length_a   1.000
_cell.length_b   1.000
_cell.length_c   1.000
_cell.angle_alpha   90.00
_cell.angle_beta   90.00
_cell.angle_gamma   90.00
#
_symmetry.space_group_name_H-M   'P 1'
#
loop_
_entity.id
_entity.type
_entity.pdbx_description
1 polymer ?
#
loop_
_entity_poly.entity_id
_entity_poly.type
_entity_poly.pdbx_seq_one_letter_code
_entity_poly.pdbx_strand_id
1 'polypeptide(L)'
;MALMPRLRQLMRRTTSASTIGARRPTTGERRGDTLHEDALRAMLVDDPNNIRAFQALSEVVRRRASEGTQVDDPLSAPVDEHEKQRAADLAAWSLGEELAGNPRAWYPLIELARLSLHDDQDAAIRRLATAADRDPTGEALTEAIAVLRDAGLAVEALGLGVGHWRAKEHVPSAGQQVVRAALDADRVLEAKHHLESLQLHPDSKAVAVMSAELRAQIAQAEQHMSGT
;
A
#
# COMPACT_ATOMS: atom_id res chain seq x y z
N MET A 1 -44.34 21.96 -23.27
CA MET A 1 -43.23 22.51 -22.45
C MET A 1 -42.90 21.56 -21.29
N ALA A 2 -41.94 20.64 -21.46
CA ALA A 2 -41.47 19.78 -20.36
C ALA A 2 -40.04 19.25 -20.59
N LEU A 3 -39.14 20.07 -21.15
CA LEU A 3 -37.75 19.70 -21.43
C LEU A 3 -36.80 19.94 -20.24
N MET A 4 -37.20 20.76 -19.27
CA MET A 4 -36.34 21.17 -18.14
C MET A 4 -36.26 20.19 -16.94
N PRO A 5 -37.27 19.34 -16.62
CA PRO A 5 -37.16 18.41 -15.49
C PRO A 5 -36.22 17.23 -15.77
N ARG A 6 -36.16 16.75 -17.03
CA ARG A 6 -35.33 15.61 -17.44
C ARG A 6 -33.83 15.95 -17.47
N LEU A 7 -33.47 17.21 -17.76
CA LEU A 7 -32.08 17.68 -17.71
C LEU A 7 -31.54 17.79 -16.27
N ARG A 8 -32.37 18.14 -15.29
CA ARG A 8 -31.96 18.17 -13.87
C ARG A 8 -31.75 16.78 -13.27
N GLN A 9 -32.36 15.75 -13.85
CA GLN A 9 -32.18 14.36 -13.43
C GLN A 9 -30.87 13.76 -13.95
N LEU A 10 -30.33 14.28 -15.05
CA LEU A 10 -29.01 13.91 -15.58
C LEU A 10 -27.84 14.62 -14.87
N MET A 11 -28.09 15.74 -14.18
CA MET A 11 -27.06 16.50 -13.45
C MET A 11 -26.91 16.10 -11.97
N ARG A 12 -27.75 15.20 -11.45
CA ARG A 12 -27.62 14.67 -10.09
C ARG A 12 -26.99 13.28 -10.14
N ARG A 13 -25.68 13.27 -9.87
CA ARG A 13 -24.83 12.13 -9.53
C ARG A 13 -24.51 11.16 -10.67
N THR A 14 -23.37 11.39 -11.29
CA THR A 14 -22.42 10.32 -11.61
C THR A 14 -21.86 9.74 -10.29
N THR A 15 -22.70 9.07 -9.49
CA THR A 15 -22.16 8.14 -8.50
C THR A 15 -21.63 6.96 -9.31
N SER A 16 -20.31 6.75 -9.22
CA SER A 16 -19.63 5.59 -9.77
C SER A 16 -20.48 4.34 -9.52
N ALA A 17 -20.81 3.59 -10.57
CA ALA A 17 -21.57 2.33 -10.47
C ALA A 17 -20.77 1.22 -9.74
N SER A 18 -19.54 1.52 -9.31
CA SER A 18 -18.72 0.65 -8.47
C SER A 18 -19.31 0.60 -7.06
N THR A 19 -19.85 -0.57 -6.70
CA THR A 19 -20.18 -0.93 -5.31
C THR A 19 -18.96 -1.45 -4.54
N ILE A 20 -17.78 -1.47 -5.16
CA ILE A 20 -16.53 -1.92 -4.53
C ILE A 20 -16.15 -0.90 -3.44
N GLY A 21 -15.98 -1.37 -2.21
CA GLY A 21 -15.70 -0.53 -1.03
C GLY A 21 -16.95 -0.08 -0.26
N ALA A 22 -18.15 -0.26 -0.82
CA ALA A 22 -19.40 0.06 -0.13
C ALA A 22 -19.71 -1.01 0.93
N ARG A 23 -20.03 -0.56 2.15
CA ARG A 23 -20.34 -1.47 3.25
C ARG A 23 -21.48 -2.42 2.88
N ARG A 24 -21.28 -3.72 3.12
CA ARG A 24 -22.34 -4.73 2.97
C ARG A 24 -23.47 -4.48 3.98
N PRO A 25 -24.76 -4.59 3.60
CA PRO A 25 -25.85 -4.46 4.55
C PRO A 25 -25.72 -5.53 5.65
N THR A 26 -25.70 -5.11 6.92
CA THR A 26 -25.68 -6.02 8.08
C THR A 26 -26.93 -5.79 8.94
N THR A 27 -27.50 -6.86 9.49
CA THR A 27 -28.71 -6.84 10.34
C THR A 27 -28.47 -6.40 11.79
N GLY A 28 -27.23 -6.13 12.19
CA GLY A 28 -26.87 -5.69 13.55
C GLY A 28 -27.18 -4.21 13.84
N GLU A 29 -27.25 -3.88 15.13
CA GLU A 29 -27.51 -2.54 15.63
C GLU A 29 -26.46 -1.51 15.14
N ARG A 30 -26.93 -0.32 14.74
CA ARG A 30 -26.04 0.76 14.26
C ARG A 30 -25.31 1.37 15.46
N ARG A 31 -24.05 0.99 15.67
CA ARG A 31 -23.16 1.66 16.64
C ARG A 31 -22.79 3.08 16.17
N GLY A 32 -22.44 3.97 17.11
CA GLY A 32 -22.17 5.40 16.87
C GLY A 32 -21.09 5.70 15.82
N ASP A 33 -20.15 4.78 15.61
CA ASP A 33 -19.06 4.94 14.63
C ASP A 33 -19.48 4.74 13.16
N THR A 34 -20.74 4.35 12.90
CA THR A 34 -21.21 3.99 11.55
C THR A 34 -21.10 5.15 10.54
N LEU A 35 -21.40 6.38 10.95
CA LEU A 35 -21.28 7.55 10.06
C LEU A 35 -19.83 7.89 9.71
N HIS A 36 -18.91 7.64 10.64
CA HIS A 36 -17.48 7.86 10.43
C HIS A 36 -16.91 6.81 9.46
N GLU A 37 -17.27 5.54 9.62
CA GLU A 37 -16.89 4.47 8.69
C GLU A 37 -17.41 4.74 7.27
N ASP A 38 -18.67 5.14 7.14
CA ASP A 38 -19.28 5.42 5.84
C ASP A 38 -18.59 6.60 5.13
N ALA A 39 -18.14 7.62 5.88
CA ALA A 39 -17.37 8.74 5.34
C ALA A 39 -15.99 8.29 4.83
N LEU A 40 -15.27 7.46 5.60
CA LEU A 40 -13.98 6.90 5.18
C LEU A 40 -14.12 6.02 3.93
N ARG A 41 -15.17 5.19 3.87
CA ARG A 41 -15.48 4.38 2.70
C ARG A 41 -15.79 5.24 1.48
N ALA A 42 -16.55 6.33 1.64
CA ALA A 42 -16.81 7.27 0.55
C ALA A 42 -15.51 7.89 0.00
N MET A 43 -14.58 8.28 0.89
CA MET A 43 -13.27 8.77 0.47
C MET A 43 -12.48 7.72 -0.34
N LEU A 44 -12.55 6.45 0.04
CA LEU A 44 -11.86 5.35 -0.64
C LEU A 44 -12.54 4.89 -1.94
N VAL A 45 -13.83 5.16 -2.11
CA VAL A 45 -14.51 5.00 -3.40
C VAL A 45 -13.99 6.04 -4.40
N ASP A 46 -13.78 7.27 -3.95
CA ASP A 46 -13.28 8.37 -4.79
C ASP A 46 -11.77 8.20 -5.10
N ASP A 47 -10.98 7.86 -4.07
CA ASP A 47 -9.56 7.57 -4.18
C ASP A 47 -9.19 6.32 -3.36
N PRO A 48 -9.10 5.12 -3.99
CA PRO A 48 -8.77 3.90 -3.28
C PRO A 48 -7.33 3.86 -2.75
N ASN A 49 -6.50 4.83 -3.13
CA ASN A 49 -5.11 4.96 -2.68
C ASN A 49 -4.95 6.07 -1.63
N ASN A 50 -6.04 6.58 -1.08
CA ASN A 50 -5.98 7.51 0.05
C ASN A 50 -5.50 6.77 1.31
N ILE A 51 -4.19 6.79 1.53
CA ILE A 51 -3.48 6.11 2.62
C ILE A 51 -4.11 6.42 3.98
N ARG A 52 -4.38 7.70 4.25
CA ARG A 52 -4.93 8.14 5.54
C ARG A 52 -6.34 7.58 5.78
N ALA A 53 -7.19 7.59 4.74
CA ALA A 53 -8.53 7.03 4.85
C ALA A 53 -8.50 5.50 5.02
N PHE A 54 -7.60 4.81 4.31
CA PHE A 54 -7.43 3.36 4.43
C PHE A 54 -6.95 2.98 5.84
N GLN A 55 -5.93 3.66 6.36
CA GLN A 55 -5.39 3.41 7.70
C GLN A 55 -6.45 3.63 8.80
N ALA A 56 -7.16 4.77 8.73
CA ALA A 56 -8.24 5.05 9.68
C ALA A 56 -9.37 4.02 9.61
N LEU A 57 -9.77 3.60 8.40
CA LEU A 57 -10.80 2.58 8.23
C LEU A 57 -10.32 1.21 8.75
N SER A 58 -9.05 0.87 8.49
CA SER A 58 -8.41 -0.35 8.97
C SER A 58 -8.41 -0.40 10.50
N GLU A 59 -8.10 0.71 11.17
CA GLU A 59 -8.15 0.81 12.63
C GLU A 59 -9.57 0.60 13.16
N VAL A 60 -10.59 1.22 12.54
CA VAL A 60 -11.99 1.05 12.93
C VAL A 60 -12.43 -0.41 12.82
N VAL A 61 -12.10 -1.11 11.73
CA VAL A 61 -12.49 -2.52 11.55
C VAL A 61 -11.69 -3.46 12.46
N ARG A 62 -10.41 -3.16 12.71
CA ARG A 62 -9.56 -3.91 13.66
C ARG A 62 -10.11 -3.82 15.08
N ARG A 63 -10.38 -2.60 15.56
CA ARG A 63 -10.98 -2.37 16.88
C ARG A 63 -12.29 -3.13 17.02
N ARG A 64 -13.20 -3.00 16.04
CA ARG A 64 -14.49 -3.70 16.04
C ARG A 64 -14.33 -5.22 16.11
N ALA A 65 -13.38 -5.78 15.36
CA ALA A 65 -13.15 -7.22 15.35
C ALA A 65 -12.55 -7.72 16.69
N SER A 66 -11.65 -6.93 17.30
CA SER A 66 -11.04 -7.25 18.59
C SER A 66 -12.02 -7.14 19.77
N GLU A 67 -13.00 -6.24 19.71
CA GLU A 67 -14.03 -6.07 20.75
C GLU A 67 -15.09 -7.18 20.71
N GLY A 68 -15.24 -7.85 19.56
CA GLY A 68 -16.23 -8.91 19.35
C GLY A 68 -17.68 -8.43 19.47
N THR A 69 -18.61 -9.34 19.12
CA THR A 69 -19.99 -9.21 19.58
C THR A 69 -19.98 -9.71 21.02
N GLN A 70 -19.75 -8.84 22.00
CA GLN A 70 -20.04 -9.13 23.40
C GLN A 70 -21.54 -9.41 23.52
N VAL A 71 -21.92 -10.66 23.26
CA VAL A 71 -23.08 -11.25 23.90
C VAL A 71 -22.58 -11.52 25.30
N ASP A 72 -23.15 -10.86 26.30
CA ASP A 72 -22.92 -11.15 27.72
C ASP A 72 -23.45 -12.57 28.02
N ASP A 73 -22.78 -13.59 27.49
CA ASP A 73 -23.01 -14.98 27.81
C ASP A 73 -22.12 -15.33 29.01
N PRO A 74 -22.71 -15.53 30.21
CA PRO A 74 -21.95 -15.83 31.41
C PRO A 74 -21.25 -17.20 31.37
N LEU A 75 -21.46 -18.01 30.32
CA LEU A 75 -20.74 -19.27 30.07
C LEU A 75 -19.62 -19.14 29.02
N SER A 76 -19.42 -17.95 28.44
CA SER A 76 -18.33 -17.73 27.49
C SER A 76 -16.98 -17.63 28.20
N ALA A 77 -15.98 -18.31 27.65
CA ALA A 77 -14.61 -18.23 28.14
C ALA A 77 -14.06 -16.81 27.96
N PRO A 78 -13.11 -16.36 28.81
CA PRO A 78 -12.41 -15.10 28.57
C PRO A 78 -11.73 -15.13 27.21
N VAL A 79 -11.98 -14.11 26.37
CA VAL A 79 -11.36 -14.02 25.04
C VAL A 79 -9.85 -13.83 25.19
N ASP A 80 -9.07 -14.72 24.59
CA ASP A 80 -7.61 -14.66 24.53
C ASP A 80 -7.13 -13.45 23.71
N GLU A 81 -6.09 -12.75 24.16
CA GLU A 81 -5.49 -11.63 23.43
C GLU A 81 -4.95 -12.06 22.06
N HIS A 82 -4.45 -13.30 21.93
CA HIS A 82 -4.06 -13.84 20.62
C HIS A 82 -5.26 -13.99 19.67
N GLU A 83 -6.43 -14.33 20.20
CA GLU A 83 -7.65 -14.44 19.39
C GLU A 83 -8.14 -13.06 18.92
N LYS A 84 -8.08 -12.05 19.79
CA LYS A 84 -8.39 -10.65 19.43
C LYS A 84 -7.47 -10.13 18.34
N GLN A 85 -6.16 -10.41 18.44
CA GLN A 85 -5.19 -9.99 17.43
C GLN A 85 -5.47 -10.67 16.09
N ARG A 86 -5.71 -11.99 16.08
CA ARG A 86 -6.09 -12.71 14.85
C ARG A 86 -7.37 -12.15 14.23
N ALA A 87 -8.40 -11.86 15.03
CA ALA A 87 -9.64 -11.27 14.54
C ALA A 87 -9.40 -9.89 13.91
N ALA A 88 -8.55 -9.06 14.52
CA ALA A 88 -8.17 -7.76 13.98
C ALA A 88 -7.42 -7.89 12.63
N ASP A 89 -6.44 -8.80 12.54
CA ASP A 89 -5.70 -9.04 11.30
C ASP A 89 -6.58 -9.59 10.18
N LEU A 90 -7.50 -10.51 10.49
CA LEU A 90 -8.49 -11.02 9.53
C LEU A 90 -9.44 -9.91 9.05
N ALA A 91 -9.83 -8.98 9.92
CA ALA A 91 -10.68 -7.86 9.53
C ALA A 91 -9.94 -6.89 8.58
N ALA A 92 -8.68 -6.58 8.87
CA ALA A 92 -7.84 -5.77 7.99
C ALA A 92 -7.58 -6.47 6.65
N TRP A 93 -7.33 -7.78 6.67
CA TRP A 93 -7.20 -8.59 5.47
C TRP A 93 -8.47 -8.53 4.61
N SER A 94 -9.64 -8.75 5.22
CA SER A 94 -10.92 -8.70 4.51
C SER A 94 -11.19 -7.34 3.88
N LEU A 95 -10.81 -6.25 4.57
CA LEU A 95 -10.92 -4.89 4.02
C LEU A 95 -9.96 -4.69 2.84
N GLY A 96 -8.73 -5.17 2.96
CA GLY A 96 -7.73 -5.12 1.91
C GLY A 96 -8.21 -5.85 0.65
N GLU A 97 -8.72 -7.08 0.78
CA GLU A 97 -9.25 -7.87 -0.34
C GLU A 97 -10.48 -7.21 -0.99
N GLU A 98 -11.38 -6.64 -0.19
CA GLU A 98 -12.52 -5.87 -0.69
C GLU A 98 -12.07 -4.70 -1.58
N LEU A 99 -11.11 -3.91 -1.13
CA LEU A 99 -10.65 -2.70 -1.82
C LEU A 99 -9.69 -3.01 -2.98
N ALA A 100 -8.88 -4.07 -2.86
CA ALA A 100 -7.97 -4.54 -3.91
C ALA A 100 -8.71 -5.00 -5.18
N GLY A 101 -10.01 -5.32 -5.08
CA GLY A 101 -10.88 -5.58 -6.23
C GLY A 101 -11.03 -4.38 -7.18
N ASN A 102 -10.75 -3.16 -6.74
CA ASN A 102 -10.74 -1.99 -7.60
C ASN A 102 -9.45 -1.96 -8.44
N PRO A 103 -9.51 -1.91 -9.78
CA PRO A 103 -8.32 -1.96 -10.65
C PRO A 103 -7.37 -0.77 -10.47
N ARG A 104 -7.83 0.33 -9.87
CA ARG A 104 -7.00 1.51 -9.55
C ARG A 104 -6.34 1.43 -8.18
N ALA A 105 -6.74 0.46 -7.34
CA ALA A 105 -6.24 0.32 -5.99
C ALA A 105 -4.90 -0.40 -5.99
N TRP A 106 -3.83 0.34 -5.70
CA TRP A 106 -2.50 -0.21 -5.46
C TRP A 106 -2.21 -0.26 -3.95
N TYR A 107 -2.64 0.73 -3.16
CA TYR A 107 -2.32 0.78 -1.73
C TYR A 107 -2.91 -0.39 -0.92
N PRO A 108 -4.17 -0.82 -1.13
CA PRO A 108 -4.69 -2.03 -0.49
C PRO A 108 -3.89 -3.31 -0.81
N LEU A 109 -3.28 -3.41 -2.00
CA LEU A 109 -2.41 -4.54 -2.35
C LEU A 109 -1.09 -4.51 -1.57
N ILE A 110 -0.53 -3.31 -1.33
CA ILE A 110 0.64 -3.12 -0.47
C ILE A 110 0.33 -3.61 0.94
N GLU A 111 -0.81 -3.23 1.50
CA GLU A 111 -1.22 -3.62 2.85
C GLU A 111 -1.49 -5.13 2.97
N LEU A 112 -2.15 -5.74 1.98
CA LEU A 112 -2.29 -7.20 1.92
C LEU A 112 -0.93 -7.91 1.84
N ALA A 113 0.02 -7.38 1.08
CA ALA A 113 1.36 -7.94 1.02
C ALA A 113 2.08 -7.83 2.37
N ARG A 114 1.96 -6.72 3.10
CA ARG A 114 2.53 -6.57 4.46
C ARG A 114 1.98 -7.64 5.41
N LEU A 115 0.68 -7.90 5.35
CA LEU A 115 0.03 -8.91 6.18
C LEU A 115 0.44 -10.33 5.80
N SER A 116 0.67 -10.61 4.52
CA SER A 116 0.97 -11.97 4.05
C SER A 116 2.45 -12.30 3.98
N LEU A 117 3.35 -11.34 4.18
CA LEU A 117 4.78 -11.53 3.85
C LEU A 117 5.45 -12.68 4.60
N HIS A 118 5.07 -12.90 5.86
CA HIS A 118 5.63 -13.96 6.70
C HIS A 118 5.01 -15.33 6.44
N ASP A 119 3.73 -15.38 6.06
CA ASP A 119 2.98 -16.62 5.88
C ASP A 119 3.00 -17.13 4.42
N ASP A 120 3.04 -16.21 3.46
CA ASP A 120 3.06 -16.48 2.01
C ASP A 120 3.80 -15.34 1.28
N GLN A 121 5.13 -15.43 1.34
CA GLN A 121 6.05 -14.48 0.70
C GLN A 121 5.81 -14.36 -0.81
N ASP A 122 5.57 -15.49 -1.50
CA ASP A 122 5.35 -15.50 -2.94
C ASP A 122 4.07 -14.76 -3.34
N ALA A 123 2.98 -14.95 -2.60
CA ALA A 123 1.76 -14.21 -2.84
C ALA A 123 1.91 -12.73 -2.47
N ALA A 124 2.69 -12.40 -1.43
CA ALA A 124 3.01 -11.01 -1.10
C ALA A 124 3.72 -10.32 -2.27
N ILE A 125 4.79 -10.93 -2.80
CA ILE A 125 5.57 -10.39 -3.93
C ILE A 125 4.70 -10.20 -5.17
N ARG A 126 3.82 -11.17 -5.50
CA ARG A 126 2.87 -11.02 -6.62
C ARG A 126 1.91 -9.84 -6.43
N ARG A 127 1.41 -9.62 -5.21
CA ARG A 127 0.56 -8.46 -4.89
C ARG A 127 1.32 -7.15 -5.04
N LEU A 128 2.58 -7.09 -4.58
CA LEU A 128 3.45 -5.92 -4.74
C LEU A 128 3.75 -5.59 -6.21
N ALA A 129 4.04 -6.59 -7.03
CA ALA A 129 4.19 -6.41 -8.48
C ALA A 129 2.90 -5.88 -9.12
N THR A 130 1.76 -6.46 -8.76
CA THR A 130 0.45 -5.98 -9.22
C THR A 130 0.18 -4.53 -8.78
N ALA A 131 0.61 -4.15 -7.57
CA ALA A 131 0.47 -2.77 -7.09
C ALA A 131 1.32 -1.80 -7.92
N ALA A 132 2.57 -2.17 -8.23
CA ALA A 132 3.45 -1.39 -9.10
C ALA A 132 2.87 -1.23 -10.51
N ASP A 133 2.29 -2.28 -11.09
CA ASP A 133 1.65 -2.23 -12.41
C ASP A 133 0.41 -1.31 -12.46
N ARG A 134 -0.32 -1.19 -11.35
CA ARG A 134 -1.53 -0.34 -11.26
C ARG A 134 -1.22 1.15 -11.11
N ASP A 135 0.02 1.49 -10.78
CA ASP A 135 0.45 2.86 -10.56
C ASP A 135 1.52 3.31 -11.57
N PRO A 136 1.15 4.10 -12.59
CA PRO A 136 2.10 4.60 -13.58
C PRO A 136 3.06 5.66 -13.02
N THR A 137 2.82 6.19 -11.82
CA THR A 137 3.67 7.24 -11.22
C THR A 137 4.90 6.66 -10.51
N GLY A 138 4.86 5.40 -10.11
CA GLY A 138 5.92 4.73 -9.36
C GLY A 138 5.92 4.99 -7.84
N GLU A 139 4.88 5.63 -7.30
CA GLU A 139 4.63 5.71 -5.85
C GLU A 139 4.41 4.32 -5.25
N ALA A 140 3.59 3.48 -5.87
CA ALA A 140 3.36 2.10 -5.44
C ALA A 140 4.64 1.28 -5.48
N LEU A 141 5.47 1.48 -6.51
CA LEU A 141 6.78 0.82 -6.61
C LEU A 141 7.72 1.26 -5.48
N THR A 142 7.71 2.55 -5.12
CA THR A 142 8.50 3.07 -3.99
C THR A 142 8.12 2.36 -2.70
N GLU A 143 6.83 2.27 -2.40
CA GLU A 143 6.30 1.58 -1.20
C GLU A 143 6.58 0.08 -1.23
N ALA A 144 6.39 -0.56 -2.39
CA ALA A 144 6.61 -2.00 -2.55
C ALA A 144 8.07 -2.42 -2.32
N ILE A 145 9.02 -1.66 -2.85
CA ILE A 145 10.45 -1.92 -2.61
C ILE A 145 10.78 -1.71 -1.12
N ALA A 146 10.22 -0.66 -0.49
CA ALA A 146 10.43 -0.41 0.93
C ALA A 146 9.91 -1.57 1.81
N VAL A 147 8.72 -2.11 1.52
CA VAL A 147 8.16 -3.28 2.21
C VAL A 147 9.13 -4.46 2.20
N LEU A 148 9.69 -4.79 1.04
CA LEU A 148 10.60 -5.92 0.89
C LEU A 148 11.94 -5.67 1.58
N ARG A 149 12.49 -4.45 1.47
CA ARG A 149 13.73 -4.05 2.15
C ARG A 149 13.58 -4.13 3.67
N ASP A 150 12.49 -3.59 4.23
CA ASP A 150 12.23 -3.59 5.67
C ASP A 150 12.07 -5.02 6.23
N ALA A 151 11.69 -5.98 5.38
CA ALA A 151 11.60 -7.40 5.72
C ALA A 151 12.90 -8.19 5.49
N GLY A 152 14.00 -7.53 5.09
CA GLY A 152 15.27 -8.18 4.79
C GLY A 152 15.32 -8.92 3.44
N LEU A 153 14.33 -8.70 2.57
CA LEU A 153 14.21 -9.33 1.25
C LEU A 153 14.81 -8.42 0.17
N ALA A 154 16.08 -8.04 0.35
CA ALA A 154 16.75 -7.05 -0.49
C ALA A 154 16.91 -7.49 -1.95
N VAL A 155 17.12 -8.79 -2.19
CA VAL A 155 17.27 -9.35 -3.54
C VAL A 155 15.94 -9.28 -4.30
N GLU A 156 14.83 -9.64 -3.66
CA GLU A 156 13.48 -9.55 -4.20
C GLU A 156 13.09 -8.09 -4.43
N ALA A 157 13.43 -7.20 -3.49
CA ALA A 157 13.20 -5.77 -3.60
C ALA A 157 13.91 -5.18 -4.83
N LEU A 158 15.17 -5.55 -5.03
CA LEU A 158 15.95 -5.15 -6.21
C LEU A 158 15.36 -5.73 -7.49
N GLY A 159 14.99 -7.01 -7.50
CA GLY A 159 14.38 -7.67 -8.65
C GLY A 159 13.07 -7.01 -9.08
N LEU A 160 12.20 -6.69 -8.11
CA LEU A 160 10.97 -5.94 -8.35
C LEU A 160 11.27 -4.55 -8.94
N GLY A 161 12.22 -3.85 -8.34
CA GLY A 161 12.66 -2.52 -8.78
C GLY A 161 13.18 -2.50 -10.21
N VAL A 162 14.12 -3.39 -10.56
CA VAL A 162 14.68 -3.48 -11.92
C VAL A 162 13.61 -3.84 -12.95
N GLY A 163 12.64 -4.68 -12.59
CA GLY A 163 11.57 -5.10 -13.50
C GLY A 163 10.56 -4.00 -13.85
N HIS A 164 10.31 -3.05 -12.94
CA HIS A 164 9.20 -2.10 -13.07
C HIS A 164 9.63 -0.63 -13.10
N TRP A 165 10.85 -0.29 -12.68
CA TRP A 165 11.28 1.10 -12.58
C TRP A 165 11.57 1.73 -13.95
N ARG A 166 10.96 2.90 -14.20
CA ARG A 166 11.14 3.69 -15.41
C ARG A 166 11.73 5.04 -15.05
N ALA A 167 13.06 5.17 -15.11
CA ALA A 167 13.81 6.31 -14.55
C ALA A 167 13.39 7.71 -15.03
N LYS A 168 12.78 7.84 -16.21
CA LYS A 168 12.32 9.13 -16.74
C LYS A 168 10.85 9.46 -16.44
N GLU A 169 10.08 8.45 -16.05
CA GLU A 169 8.62 8.54 -15.90
C GLU A 169 8.20 8.48 -14.43
N HIS A 170 8.85 7.61 -13.65
CA HIS A 170 8.49 7.40 -12.26
C HIS A 170 9.11 8.45 -11.34
N VAL A 171 8.46 8.69 -10.20
CA VAL A 171 8.95 9.56 -9.14
C VAL A 171 10.41 9.23 -8.73
N PRO A 172 11.25 10.23 -8.43
CA PRO A 172 12.66 10.00 -8.06
C PRO A 172 12.85 9.05 -6.87
N SER A 173 11.89 9.02 -5.93
CA SER A 173 11.91 8.13 -4.77
C SER A 173 11.90 6.65 -5.15
N ALA A 174 11.30 6.27 -6.28
CA ALA A 174 11.32 4.90 -6.76
C ALA A 174 12.76 4.48 -7.09
N GLY A 175 13.50 5.32 -7.83
CA GLY A 175 14.90 5.06 -8.15
C GLY A 175 15.81 5.11 -6.93
N GLN A 176 15.53 5.98 -5.96
CA GLN A 176 16.22 5.98 -4.66
C GLN A 176 16.08 4.62 -3.95
N GLN A 177 14.86 4.05 -3.94
CA GLN A 177 14.64 2.73 -3.35
C GLN A 177 15.33 1.61 -4.13
N VAL A 178 15.41 1.67 -5.46
CA VAL A 178 16.19 0.70 -6.26
C VAL A 178 17.67 0.72 -5.89
N VAL A 179 18.26 1.92 -5.77
CA VAL A 179 19.67 2.06 -5.35
C VAL A 179 19.89 1.49 -3.95
N ARG A 180 18.98 1.79 -3.00
CA ARG A 180 19.07 1.27 -1.64
C ARG A 180 18.87 -0.25 -1.58
N ALA A 181 17.96 -0.82 -2.37
CA ALA A 181 17.79 -2.27 -2.48
C ALA A 181 19.06 -2.95 -3.00
N ALA A 182 19.75 -2.35 -3.98
CA ALA A 182 21.03 -2.86 -4.45
C ALA A 182 22.12 -2.82 -3.38
N LEU A 183 22.17 -1.77 -2.56
CA LEU A 183 23.09 -1.69 -1.43
C LEU A 183 22.79 -2.74 -0.35
N ASP A 184 21.52 -2.90 0.03
CA ASP A 184 21.12 -3.89 1.03
C ASP A 184 21.37 -5.34 0.56
N ALA A 185 21.43 -5.56 -0.76
CA ALA A 185 21.76 -6.85 -1.37
C ALA A 185 23.28 -7.04 -1.61
N ASP A 186 24.13 -6.14 -1.10
CA ASP A 186 25.59 -6.12 -1.31
C ASP A 186 26.02 -6.02 -2.80
N ARG A 187 25.17 -5.43 -3.66
CA ARG A 187 25.42 -5.26 -5.11
C ARG A 187 25.84 -3.83 -5.43
N VAL A 188 26.99 -3.42 -4.89
CA VAL A 188 27.49 -2.03 -4.96
C VAL A 188 27.67 -1.51 -6.40
N LEU A 189 28.14 -2.36 -7.33
CA LEU A 189 28.29 -1.97 -8.74
C LEU A 189 26.93 -1.64 -9.39
N GLU A 190 25.88 -2.37 -9.06
CA GLU A 190 24.53 -2.08 -9.54
C GLU A 190 23.94 -0.85 -8.89
N ALA A 191 24.18 -0.64 -7.59
CA ALA A 191 23.78 0.60 -6.92
C ALA A 191 24.33 1.84 -7.65
N LYS A 192 25.60 1.79 -8.11
CA LYS A 192 26.19 2.86 -8.93
C LYS A 192 25.48 3.02 -10.26
N HIS A 193 25.24 1.93 -10.98
CA HIS A 193 24.56 1.97 -12.28
C HIS A 193 23.11 2.50 -12.17
N HIS A 194 22.38 2.10 -11.14
CA HIS A 194 21.04 2.61 -10.87
C HIS A 194 21.07 4.08 -10.47
N LEU A 195 22.08 4.54 -9.73
CA LEU A 195 22.25 5.97 -9.42
C LEU A 195 22.52 6.81 -10.68
N GLU A 196 23.32 6.30 -11.62
CA GLU A 196 23.52 6.94 -12.93
C GLU A 196 22.20 7.01 -13.71
N SER A 197 21.41 5.93 -13.70
CA SER A 197 20.10 5.90 -14.34
C SER A 197 19.12 6.92 -13.73
N LEU A 198 19.15 7.09 -12.39
CA LEU A 198 18.33 8.07 -11.67
C LEU A 198 18.66 9.52 -12.11
N GLN A 199 19.90 9.81 -12.49
CA GLN A 199 20.31 11.13 -12.99
C GLN A 199 19.68 11.48 -14.35
N LEU A 200 19.10 10.52 -15.05
CA LEU A 200 18.36 10.75 -16.30
C LEU A 200 16.94 11.32 -16.06
N HIS A 201 16.47 11.35 -14.81
CA HIS A 201 15.14 11.83 -14.48
C HIS A 201 15.01 13.36 -14.74
N PRO A 202 13.88 13.84 -15.30
CA PRO A 202 13.71 15.26 -15.65
C PRO A 202 13.82 16.25 -14.48
N ASP A 203 13.36 15.85 -13.29
CA ASP A 203 13.49 16.65 -12.07
C ASP A 203 14.90 16.53 -11.45
N SER A 204 15.85 17.21 -12.11
CA SER A 204 17.25 17.26 -11.67
C SER A 204 17.44 17.84 -10.27
N LYS A 205 16.53 18.71 -9.79
CA LYS A 205 16.64 19.31 -8.45
C LYS A 205 16.32 18.30 -7.37
N ALA A 206 15.21 17.58 -7.50
CA ALA A 206 14.86 16.51 -6.58
C ALA A 206 15.96 15.45 -6.55
N VAL A 207 16.41 15.01 -7.73
CA VAL A 207 17.47 14.00 -7.87
C VAL A 207 18.79 14.43 -7.25
N ALA A 208 19.19 15.70 -7.37
CA ALA A 208 20.45 16.18 -6.81
C ALA A 208 20.51 16.05 -5.29
N VAL A 209 19.40 16.33 -4.58
CA VAL A 209 19.30 16.22 -3.12
C VAL A 209 19.54 14.78 -2.66
N MET A 210 18.83 13.83 -3.25
CA MET A 210 18.94 12.40 -2.89
C MET A 210 20.25 11.77 -3.39
N SER A 211 20.78 12.20 -4.54
CA SER A 211 22.03 11.66 -5.10
C SER A 211 23.24 11.89 -4.19
N ALA A 212 23.28 13.00 -3.44
CA ALA A 212 24.37 13.27 -2.52
C ALA A 212 24.42 12.21 -1.39
N GLU A 213 23.27 11.91 -0.80
CA GLU A 213 23.14 10.88 0.24
C GLU A 213 23.48 9.48 -0.30
N LEU A 214 22.93 9.12 -1.47
CA LEU A 214 23.17 7.81 -2.10
C LEU A 214 24.65 7.60 -2.46
N ARG A 215 25.36 8.63 -2.94
CA ARG A 215 26.81 8.53 -3.21
C ARG A 215 27.60 8.26 -1.94
N ALA A 216 27.24 8.87 -0.82
CA ALA A 216 27.90 8.63 0.46
C ALA A 216 27.69 7.18 0.92
N GLN A 217 26.46 6.66 0.80
CA GLN A 217 26.12 5.27 1.15
C GLN A 217 26.90 4.26 0.28
N ILE A 218 26.97 4.50 -1.04
CA ILE A 218 27.76 3.67 -1.96
C ILE A 218 29.25 3.69 -1.55
N ALA A 219 29.83 4.86 -1.31
CA ALA A 219 31.25 4.98 -0.94
C ALA A 219 31.57 4.27 0.38
N GLN A 220 30.65 4.32 1.36
CA GLN A 220 30.78 3.57 2.60
C GLN A 220 30.79 2.05 2.35
N ALA A 221 29.85 1.55 1.53
CA ALA A 221 29.80 0.13 1.19
C ALA A 221 31.08 -0.38 0.50
N GLU A 222 31.68 0.43 -0.39
CA GLU A 222 32.96 0.10 -1.04
C GLU A 222 34.13 -0.06 -0.06
N GLN A 223 34.17 0.78 0.97
CA GLN A 223 35.22 0.70 2.00
C GLN A 223 35.10 -0.58 2.84
N HIS A 224 33.86 -1.01 3.13
CA HIS A 224 33.61 -2.25 3.85
C HIS A 224 34.06 -3.47 3.05
N MET A 225 33.79 -3.51 1.73
CA MET A 225 34.23 -4.62 0.86
C MET A 225 35.76 -4.69 0.67
N SER A 226 36.45 -3.55 0.74
CA SER A 226 37.92 -3.50 0.54
C SER A 226 38.73 -3.83 1.80
N GLY A 227 38.07 -3.84 2.97
CA GLY A 227 38.70 -4.04 4.29
C GLY A 227 38.54 -5.44 4.89
N THR A 228 37.74 -6.30 4.27
CA THR A 228 37.57 -7.74 4.59
C THR A 228 38.43 -8.60 3.68
#